data_AF-A0A8J8JDU1-F1
#
_entry.id   AF-A0A8J8JDU1-F1
#
_cell.length_a   1.000
_cell.length_b   1.000
_cell.length_c   1.000
_cell.angle_alpha   90.00
_cell.angle_beta   90.00
_cell.angle_gamma   90.00
#
_symmetry.space_group_name_H-M   'P 1'
#
loop_
_entity.id
_entity.type
_entity.pdbx_description
1 polymer ?
#
loop_
_entity_poly.entity_id
_entity_poly.type
_entity_poly.pdbx_seq_one_letter_code
_entity_poly.pdbx_strand_id
1 'polypeptide(L)'
;MPYIGFVKSPYGPAKTYELILKELEKRGFDVTFSKHHWMGDAPFGLIIAETDRGEVAIRWNLGKTFGLKLEEVEKGDVDEFVEDTMEYLSGD
;
A
#
# COMPACT_ATOMS: atom_id res chain seq x y z
N MET A 1 -6.04 14.55 -4.03
CA MET A 1 -4.62 14.61 -3.66
C MET A 1 -4.17 13.20 -3.37
N PRO A 2 -3.09 12.72 -4.00
CA PRO A 2 -2.63 11.36 -3.84
C PRO A 2 -1.92 11.15 -2.49
N TYR A 3 -1.80 9.90 -2.07
CA TYR A 3 -1.19 9.52 -0.80
C TYR A 3 -0.18 8.39 -0.98
N ILE A 4 0.90 8.42 -0.21
CA ILE A 4 1.75 7.25 0.02
C ILE A 4 1.53 6.70 1.43
N GLY A 5 1.81 5.42 1.62
CA GLY A 5 1.59 4.75 2.89
C GLY A 5 2.63 3.69 3.22
N PHE A 6 2.81 3.52 4.52
CA PHE A 6 3.68 2.50 5.09
C PHE A 6 2.91 1.66 6.09
N VAL A 7 2.97 0.34 5.92
CA VAL A 7 2.30 -0.61 6.81
C VAL A 7 3.28 -1.62 7.37
N LYS A 8 3.21 -1.83 8.68
CA LYS A 8 3.71 -3.06 9.31
C LYS A 8 2.52 -3.96 9.58
N SER A 9 2.64 -5.26 9.28
CA SER A 9 1.57 -6.24 9.51
C SER A 9 2.11 -7.56 10.06
N PRO A 10 1.49 -8.15 11.10
CA PRO A 10 1.85 -9.48 11.58
C PRO A 10 1.22 -10.60 10.74
N TYR A 11 0.55 -10.26 9.65
CA TYR A 11 -0.21 -11.20 8.84
C TYR A 11 0.41 -11.39 7.45
N GLY A 12 0.08 -12.51 6.83
CA GLY A 12 0.44 -12.78 5.43
C GLY A 12 -0.24 -11.81 4.44
N PRO A 13 0.15 -11.88 3.16
CA PRO A 13 -0.19 -10.90 2.13
C PRO A 13 -1.70 -10.67 1.99
N ALA A 14 -2.48 -11.76 1.85
CA ALA A 14 -3.92 -11.67 1.65
C ALA A 14 -4.63 -10.97 2.83
N LYS A 15 -4.24 -11.29 4.07
CA LYS A 15 -4.84 -10.68 5.25
C LYS A 15 -4.37 -9.24 5.48
N THR A 16 -3.11 -8.96 5.15
CA THR A 16 -2.56 -7.60 5.18
C THR A 16 -3.30 -6.71 4.19
N TYR A 17 -3.52 -7.18 2.97
CA TYR A 17 -4.31 -6.49 1.95
C TYR A 17 -5.72 -6.12 2.43
N GLU A 18 -6.48 -7.10 2.92
CA GLU A 18 -7.83 -6.88 3.46
C GLU A 18 -7.85 -5.84 4.58
N LEU A 19 -6.89 -5.90 5.51
CA LEU A 19 -6.83 -4.96 6.64
C LEU A 19 -6.47 -3.54 6.20
N ILE A 20 -5.60 -3.41 5.19
CA ILE A 20 -5.23 -2.11 4.65
C ILE A 20 -6.45 -1.45 3.98
N LEU A 21 -7.17 -2.16 3.12
CA LEU A 21 -8.38 -1.62 2.48
C LEU A 21 -9.43 -1.22 3.51
N LYS A 22 -9.69 -2.07 4.50
CA LYS A 22 -10.62 -1.76 5.59
C LYS A 22 -10.21 -0.53 6.40
N GLU A 23 -8.91 -0.31 6.59
CA GLU A 23 -8.40 0.85 7.32
C GLU A 23 -8.48 2.13 6.48
N LEU A 24 -8.33 2.05 5.16
CA LEU A 24 -8.61 3.15 4.24
C LEU A 24 -10.09 3.55 4.30
N GLU A 25 -11.01 2.59 4.19
CA GLU A 25 -12.46 2.84 4.29
C GLU A 25 -12.82 3.55 5.62
N LYS A 26 -12.29 3.07 6.75
CA LYS A 26 -12.51 3.72 8.07
C LYS A 26 -11.99 5.16 8.14
N ARG A 27 -10.94 5.48 7.37
CA ARG A 27 -10.37 6.83 7.28
C ARG A 27 -11.11 7.71 6.26
N GLY A 28 -12.20 7.21 5.69
CA GLY A 28 -13.08 7.94 4.79
C GLY A 28 -12.56 7.98 3.35
N PHE A 29 -11.79 6.98 2.92
CA PHE A 29 -11.48 6.76 1.51
C PHE A 29 -12.50 5.80 0.91
N ASP A 30 -13.10 6.15 -0.22
CA ASP A 30 -13.93 5.24 -1.00
C ASP A 30 -13.08 4.55 -2.08
N VAL A 31 -12.75 3.28 -1.89
CA VAL A 31 -11.86 2.52 -2.79
C VAL A 31 -12.67 1.89 -3.91
N THR A 32 -12.50 2.39 -5.13
CA THR A 32 -13.22 1.91 -6.33
C THR A 32 -12.48 0.78 -7.03
N PHE A 33 -11.15 0.80 -6.96
CA PHE A 33 -10.27 -0.22 -7.52
C PHE A 33 -9.04 -0.37 -6.64
N SER A 34 -8.51 -1.59 -6.55
CA SER A 34 -7.23 -1.83 -5.87
C SER A 34 -6.50 -3.02 -6.46
N LYS A 35 -5.18 -2.96 -6.37
CA LYS A 35 -4.27 -4.00 -6.84
C LYS A 35 -3.20 -4.27 -5.78
N HIS A 36 -2.89 -5.54 -5.60
CA HIS A 36 -1.85 -6.00 -4.68
C HIS A 36 -0.70 -6.62 -5.46
N HIS A 37 0.47 -5.99 -5.36
CA HIS A 37 1.74 -6.47 -5.86
C HIS A 37 2.53 -7.14 -4.73
N TRP A 38 2.83 -8.43 -4.91
CA TRP A 38 3.59 -9.24 -3.97
C TRP A 38 4.14 -10.49 -4.68
N MET A 39 5.38 -10.88 -4.37
CA MET A 39 5.99 -12.14 -4.83
C MET A 39 6.00 -13.16 -3.69
N GLY A 40 5.78 -14.44 -4.03
CA GLY A 40 5.38 -15.52 -3.11
C GLY A 40 6.24 -15.73 -1.85
N ASP A 41 7.48 -15.24 -1.86
CA ASP A 41 8.49 -15.35 -0.81
C ASP A 41 8.91 -14.00 -0.20
N ALA A 42 8.44 -12.86 -0.75
CA ALA A 42 8.82 -11.55 -0.27
C ALA A 42 8.15 -11.21 1.08
N PRO A 43 8.90 -10.73 2.10
CA PRO A 43 8.33 -10.32 3.38
C PRO A 43 7.70 -8.91 3.34
N PHE A 44 7.39 -8.40 2.15
CA PHE A 44 6.84 -7.07 1.90
C PHE A 44 6.10 -7.04 0.56
N GLY A 45 5.26 -6.03 0.34
CA GLY A 45 4.56 -5.84 -0.93
C GLY A 45 4.05 -4.42 -1.10
N LEU A 46 3.40 -4.16 -2.22
CA LEU A 46 2.84 -2.88 -2.59
C LEU A 46 1.34 -3.03 -2.88
N ILE A 47 0.54 -2.10 -2.40
CA ILE A 47 -0.88 -2.00 -2.72
C ILE A 47 -1.11 -0.64 -3.36
N ILE A 48 -1.81 -0.62 -4.49
CA ILE A 48 -2.23 0.61 -5.16
C ILE A 48 -3.76 0.60 -5.13
N ALA A 49 -4.35 1.68 -4.62
CA ALA A 49 -5.79 1.85 -4.52
C ALA A 49 -6.21 3.16 -5.19
N GLU A 50 -7.16 3.06 -6.12
CA GLU A 50 -7.86 4.21 -6.67
C GLU A 50 -9.00 4.58 -5.73
N THR A 51 -9.06 5.86 -5.35
CA THR A 51 -10.09 6.35 -4.42
C THR A 51 -10.73 7.65 -4.91
N ASP A 52 -11.86 8.01 -4.32
CA ASP A 52 -12.54 9.30 -4.54
C ASP A 52 -11.67 10.53 -4.21
N ARG A 53 -10.61 10.35 -3.43
CA ARG A 53 -9.67 11.41 -3.02
C ARG A 53 -8.38 11.43 -3.81
N GLY A 54 -8.16 10.47 -4.71
CA GLY A 54 -6.93 10.27 -5.46
C GLY A 54 -6.32 8.89 -5.24
N GLU A 55 -5.20 8.62 -5.89
CA GLU A 55 -4.50 7.35 -5.74
C GLU A 55 -3.82 7.23 -4.37
N VAL A 56 -3.82 6.03 -3.81
CA VAL A 56 -3.13 5.68 -2.58
C VAL A 56 -2.19 4.50 -2.83
N ALA A 57 -0.88 4.72 -2.74
CA ALA A 57 0.13 3.67 -2.86
C ALA A 57 0.69 3.31 -1.47
N ILE A 58 0.64 2.04 -1.09
CA ILE A 58 1.00 1.57 0.25
C ILE A 58 2.01 0.44 0.16
N ARG A 59 3.23 0.71 0.62
CA ARG A 59 4.22 -0.35 0.86
C ARG A 59 3.98 -0.96 2.24
N TRP A 60 3.86 -2.28 2.29
CA TRP A 60 3.70 -3.00 3.54
C TRP A 60 4.83 -4.00 3.74
N ASN A 61 5.20 -4.28 4.98
CA ASN A 61 6.17 -5.31 5.34
C ASN A 61 5.75 -6.09 6.59
N LEU A 62 6.27 -7.30 6.74
CA LEU A 62 6.01 -8.13 7.91
C LEU A 62 6.57 -7.48 9.19
N GLY A 63 5.77 -7.54 10.25
CA GLY A 63 6.08 -6.93 11.54
C GLY A 63 5.39 -7.65 12.69
N LYS A 64 5.47 -7.08 13.90
CA LYS A 64 4.85 -7.68 15.11
C LYS A 64 3.42 -7.21 15.35
N THR A 65 3.08 -6.02 14.88
CA THR A 65 1.78 -5.38 15.08
C THR A 65 1.32 -4.70 13.80
N PHE A 66 0.01 -4.54 13.65
CA PHE A 66 -0.56 -3.81 12.53
C PHE A 66 -0.46 -2.31 12.78
N GLY A 67 0.03 -1.55 11.81
CA GLY A 67 0.05 -0.09 11.87
C GLY A 67 0.18 0.52 10.48
N LEU A 68 -0.73 1.45 10.16
CA LEU A 68 -0.78 2.18 8.89
C LEU A 68 -0.48 3.66 9.11
N LYS A 69 0.53 4.16 8.40
CA LYS A 69 0.82 5.59 8.23
C LYS A 69 0.51 6.00 6.79
N LEU A 70 -0.10 7.16 6.63
CA LEU A 70 -0.40 7.78 5.33
C LEU A 70 0.14 9.19 5.34
N GLU A 71 0.62 9.63 4.18
CA GLU A 71 1.12 10.97 3.92
C GLU A 71 0.54 11.45 2.60
N GLU A 72 0.02 12.68 2.59
CA GLU A 72 -0.46 13.34 1.38
C GLU A 72 0.74 13.89 0.61
N VAL A 73 0.81 13.63 -0.69
CA VAL A 73 1.96 13.96 -1.53
C VAL A 73 1.53 14.53 -2.87
N GLU A 74 2.48 14.96 -3.70
CA GLU A 74 2.20 15.31 -5.09
C GLU A 74 2.14 14.04 -5.97
N LYS A 75 1.61 14.18 -7.18
CA LYS A 75 1.44 13.01 -8.07
C LYS A 75 2.77 12.36 -8.43
N GLY A 76 3.81 13.15 -8.72
CA GLY A 76 5.13 12.63 -9.06
C GLY A 76 5.74 11.77 -7.96
N ASP A 77 5.49 12.10 -6.69
CA ASP A 77 6.00 11.35 -5.55
C ASP A 77 5.35 9.95 -5.43
N VAL A 78 4.08 9.80 -5.85
CA VAL A 78 3.43 8.48 -5.89
C VAL A 78 4.01 7.62 -7.00
N ASP A 79 4.21 8.20 -8.19
CA ASP A 79 4.77 7.50 -9.33
C ASP A 79 6.19 6.98 -8.99
N GLU A 80 7.06 7.82 -8.41
CA GLU A 80 8.40 7.44 -7.93
C GLU A 80 8.32 6.36 -6.84
N PHE A 81 7.43 6.51 -5.86
CA PHE A 81 7.25 5.54 -4.79
C PHE A 81 6.82 4.15 -5.29
N VAL A 82 5.95 4.11 -6.30
CA VAL A 82 5.51 2.88 -6.95
C VAL A 82 6.64 2.25 -7.75
N GLU A 83 7.36 3.03 -8.56
CA GLU A 83 8.50 2.56 -9.36
C GLU A 83 9.58 1.94 -8.45
N ASP A 84 10.06 2.69 -7.45
CA ASP A 84 11.04 2.22 -6.46
C ASP A 84 10.60 0.89 -5.81
N THR A 85 9.34 0.83 -5.36
CA THR A 85 8.86 -0.37 -4.66
C THR A 85 8.72 -1.56 -5.59
N MET A 86 8.37 -1.32 -6.85
CA MET A 86 8.27 -2.35 -7.87
C MET A 86 9.65 -2.90 -8.25
N GLU A 87 10.68 -2.05 -8.38
CA GLU A 87 12.07 -2.49 -8.59
C GLU A 87 12.52 -3.45 -7.48
N TYR A 88 12.29 -3.09 -6.21
CA TYR A 88 12.59 -3.98 -5.08
C TYR A 88 11.82 -5.31 -5.13
N LEU A 89 10.59 -5.31 -5.65
CA LEU A 89 9.79 -6.53 -5.77
C LEU A 89 10.24 -7.39 -6.95
N SER A 90 10.65 -6.81 -8.08
CA SER A 90 11.15 -7.56 -9.24
C SER A 90 12.54 -8.16 -9.01
N GLY A 91 13.31 -7.62 -8.06
CA GLY A 91 14.66 -8.10 -7.76
C GLY A 91 15.68 -7.80 -8.86
N ASP A 92 15.43 -6.75 -9.64
CA ASP A 92 16.31 -6.19 -10.67
C ASP A 92 16.92 -4.89 -10.14
#